data_AF-A0A445N2I8-F1
#
_entry.id   AF-A0A445N2I8-F1
#
_cell.length_a   1.000
_cell.length_b   1.000
_cell.length_c   1.000
_cell.angle_alpha   90.00
_cell.angle_beta   90.00
_cell.angle_gamma   90.00
#
_symmetry.space_group_name_H-M   'P 1'
#
loop_
_entity.id
_entity.type
_entity.pdbx_description
1 polymer ?
#
loop_
_entity_poly.entity_id
_entity_poly.type
_entity_poly.pdbx_seq_one_letter_code
_entity_poly.pdbx_strand_id
1 'polypeptide(L)'
;MTRDEILALAAGRSLNVCVSEEIMGNKVVCDAIFGDTEIHTTMKGETVYDRLTPYSENLTAAQLVITRMANLGFIEAKLWENENRPDVICRAALLTLFKKNPDTKSKQNKPKLWIVK
;
A
#
# COMPACT_ATOMS: atom_id res chain seq x y z
N MET A 1 -11.13 5.47 -2.73
CA MET A 1 -11.69 4.56 -1.73
C MET A 1 -12.33 5.39 -0.62
N THR A 2 -13.48 4.97 -0.07
CA THR A 2 -14.20 5.66 1.01
C THR A 2 -13.76 5.16 2.38
N ARG A 3 -14.14 5.89 3.44
CA ARG A 3 -13.87 5.48 4.82
C ARG A 3 -14.49 4.11 5.15
N ASP A 4 -15.74 3.91 4.77
CA ASP A 4 -16.47 2.68 5.10
C ASP A 4 -15.90 1.48 4.33
N GLU A 5 -15.47 1.68 3.09
CA GLU A 5 -14.72 0.68 2.32
C GLU A 5 -13.45 0.24 3.06
N ILE A 6 -12.64 1.19 3.56
CA ILE A 6 -11.39 0.89 4.30
C ILE A 6 -11.68 0.13 5.59
N LEU A 7 -12.73 0.51 6.31
CA LEU A 7 -13.10 -0.15 7.57
C LEU A 7 -13.69 -1.55 7.35
N ALA A 8 -14.35 -1.77 6.21
CA ALA A 8 -14.92 -3.07 5.84
C ALA A 8 -13.88 -4.07 5.32
N LEU A 9 -12.69 -3.64 4.89
CA LEU A 9 -11.63 -4.56 4.45
C LEU A 9 -11.30 -5.56 5.57
N ALA A 10 -11.26 -6.85 5.28
CA ALA A 10 -10.74 -7.82 6.25
C ALA A 10 -9.22 -7.66 6.40
N ALA A 11 -8.69 -7.93 7.60
CA ALA A 11 -7.26 -8.13 7.77
C ALA A 11 -6.80 -9.33 6.91
N GLY A 12 -5.56 -9.27 6.42
CA GLY A 12 -5.02 -10.22 5.44
C GLY A 12 -5.00 -9.65 4.03
N ARG A 13 -5.21 -10.52 3.04
CA ARG A 13 -4.99 -10.24 1.61
C ARG A 13 -5.51 -8.87 1.15
N SER A 14 -6.81 -8.60 1.29
CA SER A 14 -7.42 -7.39 0.72
C SER A 14 -6.84 -6.10 1.31
N LEU A 15 -6.56 -6.09 2.61
CA LEU A 15 -5.93 -4.94 3.27
C LEU A 15 -4.44 -4.83 2.87
N ASN A 16 -3.72 -5.95 2.79
CA ASN A 16 -2.31 -5.97 2.38
C ASN A 16 -2.11 -5.45 0.95
N VAL A 17 -2.97 -5.87 0.00
CA VAL A 17 -2.94 -5.38 -1.38
C VAL A 17 -3.15 -3.86 -1.41
N CYS A 18 -4.16 -3.39 -0.68
CA CYS A 18 -4.46 -1.96 -0.67
C CYS A 18 -3.32 -1.12 -0.07
N VAL A 19 -2.70 -1.60 1.01
CA VAL A 19 -1.53 -0.93 1.61
C VAL A 19 -0.34 -0.91 0.63
N SER A 20 -0.07 -2.03 -0.04
CA SER A 20 0.98 -2.16 -1.05
C SER A 20 0.81 -1.12 -2.16
N GLU A 21 -0.39 -1.03 -2.74
CA GLU A 21 -0.64 -0.15 -3.88
C GLU A 21 -0.70 1.33 -3.47
N GLU A 22 -1.45 1.65 -2.42
CA GLU A 22 -1.78 3.05 -2.09
C GLU A 22 -0.72 3.73 -1.21
N ILE A 23 -0.09 3.00 -0.28
CA ILE A 23 0.88 3.58 0.66
C ILE A 23 2.31 3.33 0.21
N MET A 24 2.62 2.07 -0.16
CA MET A 24 3.98 1.74 -0.59
C MET A 24 4.23 2.24 -2.02
N GLY A 25 3.18 2.31 -2.85
CA GLY A 25 3.27 2.71 -4.25
C GLY A 25 3.77 1.57 -5.14
N ASN A 26 3.57 0.33 -4.68
CA ASN A 26 3.97 -0.87 -5.39
C ASN A 26 2.81 -1.34 -6.29
N LYS A 27 3.09 -2.26 -7.21
CA LYS A 27 2.04 -2.90 -8.01
C LYS A 27 1.82 -4.31 -7.49
N VAL A 28 0.57 -4.72 -7.31
CA VAL A 28 0.26 -6.12 -6.98
C VAL A 28 -0.29 -6.83 -8.21
N VAL A 29 0.20 -8.04 -8.46
CA VAL A 29 -0.34 -8.96 -9.46
C VAL A 29 -0.68 -10.28 -8.77
N CYS A 30 -1.76 -10.92 -9.20
CA CYS A 30 -2.15 -12.23 -8.70
C CYS A 30 -2.08 -13.24 -9.85
N ASP A 31 -1.31 -14.30 -9.67
CA ASP A 31 -1.28 -15.42 -10.61
C ASP A 31 -1.46 -16.77 -9.88
N ALA A 32 -1.81 -17.80 -10.64
CA ALA A 32 -2.16 -19.10 -10.08
C ALA A 32 -0.95 -19.90 -9.54
N ILE A 33 0.28 -19.52 -9.89
CA ILE A 33 1.51 -20.24 -9.55
C ILE A 33 2.20 -19.58 -8.36
N PHE A 34 2.39 -18.27 -8.41
CA PHE A 34 3.10 -17.50 -7.38
C PHE A 34 2.18 -16.82 -6.37
N GLY A 35 0.87 -16.76 -6.66
CA GLY A 35 -0.11 -16.10 -5.80
C GLY A 35 -0.04 -14.58 -5.94
N ASP A 36 -0.32 -13.86 -4.85
CA ASP A 36 -0.18 -12.40 -4.82
C ASP A 36 1.30 -12.01 -4.75
N THR A 37 1.76 -11.34 -5.80
CA THR A 37 3.13 -10.88 -5.97
C THR A 37 3.13 -9.35 -6.00
N GLU A 38 3.96 -8.76 -5.16
CA GLU A 38 4.23 -7.33 -5.09
C GLU A 38 5.45 -6.99 -5.96
N ILE A 39 5.31 -5.91 -6.74
CA ILE A 39 6.31 -5.45 -7.70
C ILE A 39 6.71 -4.03 -7.32
N HIS A 40 8.01 -3.81 -7.09
CA HIS A 40 8.55 -2.50 -6.76
C HIS A 40 9.87 -2.25 -7.48
N THR A 41 10.24 -0.98 -7.61
CA THR A 41 11.51 -0.56 -8.22
C THR A 41 12.49 -0.14 -7.15
N THR A 42 13.69 -0.71 -7.14
CA THR A 42 14.75 -0.33 -6.20
C THR A 42 15.32 1.05 -6.53
N MET A 43 16.13 1.61 -5.61
CA MET A 43 16.84 2.86 -5.88
C MET A 43 17.80 2.78 -7.08
N LYS A 44 18.20 1.57 -7.49
CA LYS A 44 19.03 1.33 -8.69
C LYS A 44 18.22 1.24 -9.98
N GLY A 45 16.88 1.35 -9.91
CA GLY A 45 15.99 1.18 -11.05
C GLY A 45 15.67 -0.28 -11.39
N GLU A 46 16.06 -1.23 -10.55
CA GLU A 46 15.79 -2.67 -10.78
C GLU A 46 14.35 -2.99 -10.37
N THR A 47 13.64 -3.77 -11.18
CA THR A 47 12.31 -4.28 -10.82
C THR A 47 12.43 -5.56 -10.00
N VAL A 48 11.88 -5.54 -8.80
CA VAL A 48 11.84 -6.68 -7.87
C VAL A 48 10.44 -7.22 -7.82
N TYR A 49 10.34 -8.55 -7.83
CA TYR A 49 9.11 -9.32 -7.69
C TYR A 49 9.24 -10.13 -6.40
N ASP A 50 8.36 -9.88 -5.45
CA ASP A 50 8.34 -10.61 -4.18
C ASP A 50 6.90 -10.99 -3.81
N ARG A 51 6.73 -11.91 -2.87
CA ARG A 51 5.40 -12.22 -2.34
C ARG A 51 4.80 -10.97 -1.70
N LEU A 52 3.47 -10.85 -1.77
CA LEU A 52 2.76 -9.76 -1.12
C LEU A 52 3.13 -9.69 0.37
N THR A 53 3.69 -8.55 0.77
CA THR A 53 4.09 -8.33 2.16
C THR A 53 2.87 -8.37 3.08
N PRO A 54 2.91 -9.12 4.20
CA PRO A 54 1.77 -9.27 5.10
C PRO A 54 1.59 -8.08 6.06
N TYR A 55 1.37 -6.88 5.51
CA TYR A 55 1.34 -5.61 6.24
C TYR A 55 0.37 -5.60 7.43
N SER A 56 -0.81 -6.16 7.27
CA SER A 56 -1.87 -6.17 8.30
C SER A 56 -1.78 -7.35 9.28
N GLU A 57 -0.81 -8.23 9.12
CA GLU A 57 -0.66 -9.45 9.93
C GLU A 57 0.68 -9.46 10.68
N ASN A 58 1.71 -8.79 10.14
CA ASN A 58 3.05 -8.74 10.72
C ASN A 58 3.39 -7.33 11.22
N LEU A 59 3.81 -7.23 12.49
CA LEU A 59 4.13 -5.94 13.11
C LEU A 59 5.32 -5.23 12.46
N THR A 60 6.38 -5.97 12.13
CA THR A 60 7.55 -5.39 11.45
C THR A 60 7.17 -4.83 10.08
N ALA A 61 6.31 -5.53 9.33
CA ALA A 61 5.77 -5.02 8.08
C ALA A 61 4.89 -3.77 8.28
N ALA A 62 4.02 -3.75 9.29
CA ALA A 62 3.23 -2.57 9.62
C ALA A 62 4.10 -1.37 10.04
N GLN A 63 5.23 -1.58 10.71
CA GLN A 63 6.16 -0.51 11.03
C GLN A 63 6.76 0.13 9.77
N LEU A 64 6.98 -0.63 8.69
CA LEU A 64 7.39 -0.06 7.40
C LEU A 64 6.33 0.90 6.85
N VAL A 65 5.03 0.62 7.07
CA VAL A 65 3.93 1.49 6.69
C VAL A 65 4.04 2.83 7.44
N ILE A 66 4.34 2.80 8.74
CA ILE A 66 4.57 4.02 9.54
C ILE A 66 5.73 4.83 8.97
N THR A 67 6.87 4.20 8.73
CA THR A 67 8.05 4.86 8.15
C THR A 67 7.72 5.44 6.77
N ARG A 68 6.98 4.71 5.94
CA ARG A 68 6.56 5.17 4.61
C ARG A 68 5.64 6.39 4.71
N MET A 69 4.65 6.36 5.59
CA MET A 69 3.74 7.50 5.81
C MET A 69 4.50 8.74 6.30
N ALA A 70 5.48 8.58 7.20
CA ALA A 70 6.35 9.67 7.62
C ALA A 70 7.15 10.25 6.43
N ASN A 71 7.70 9.40 5.57
CA ASN A 71 8.41 9.82 4.35
C ASN A 71 7.50 10.53 3.34
N LEU A 72 6.21 10.22 3.32
CA LEU A 72 5.19 10.93 2.54
C LEU A 72 4.73 12.26 3.20
N GLY A 73 5.29 12.61 4.36
CA GLY A 73 5.01 13.85 5.08
C GLY A 73 3.79 13.81 6.00
N PHE A 74 3.31 12.62 6.37
CA PHE A 74 2.25 12.44 7.37
C PHE A 74 2.86 12.32 8.76
N ILE A 75 2.94 13.45 9.48
CA ILE A 75 3.59 13.55 10.80
C ILE A 75 2.78 12.77 11.86
N GLU A 76 1.47 12.62 11.63
CA GLU A 76 0.54 11.85 12.47
C GLU A 76 0.93 10.38 12.59
N ALA A 77 1.72 9.86 11.65
CA ALA A 77 2.20 8.48 11.70
C ALA A 77 3.01 8.18 12.98
N LYS A 78 3.67 9.19 13.57
CA LYS A 78 4.39 9.04 14.84
C LYS A 78 3.50 8.62 16.02
N LEU A 79 2.20 8.95 15.96
CA LEU A 79 1.24 8.56 16.99
C LEU A 79 0.98 7.05 17.01
N TRP A 80 1.37 6.33 15.95
CA TRP A 80 1.16 4.89 15.81
C TRP A 80 2.40 4.06 16.14
N GLU A 81 3.53 4.67 16.49
CA GLU A 81 4.81 3.95 16.75
C GLU A 81 4.69 2.92 17.88
N ASN A 82 3.82 3.18 18.85
CA ASN A 82 3.57 2.29 20.00
C ASN A 82 2.37 1.34 19.80
N GLU A 83 1.70 1.40 18.65
CA GLU A 83 0.61 0.47 18.35
C GLU A 83 1.18 -0.91 17.99
N ASN A 84 0.58 -1.97 18.55
CA ASN A 84 1.06 -3.34 18.37
C ASN A 84 0.13 -4.18 17.48
N ARG A 85 -1.00 -3.61 17.02
CA ARG A 85 -1.95 -4.23 16.11
C ARG A 85 -1.67 -3.80 14.66
N PRO A 86 -1.11 -4.69 13.81
CA PRO A 86 -0.68 -4.34 12.45
C PRO A 86 -1.82 -3.85 11.56
N ASP A 87 -3.01 -4.44 11.68
CA ASP A 87 -4.20 -4.08 10.92
C ASP A 87 -4.71 -2.66 11.26
N VAL A 88 -4.63 -2.27 12.53
CA VAL A 88 -5.01 -0.93 12.99
C VAL A 88 -4.08 0.13 12.39
N ILE A 89 -2.77 -0.13 12.39
CA ILE A 89 -1.76 0.74 11.75
C ILE A 89 -2.10 0.92 10.27
N CYS A 90 -2.33 -0.19 9.55
CA CYS A 90 -2.64 -0.18 8.12
C CYS A 90 -3.90 0.63 7.81
N ARG A 91 -4.99 0.45 8.57
CA ARG A 91 -6.22 1.22 8.39
C ARG A 91 -6.03 2.69 8.72
N ALA A 92 -5.33 3.01 9.81
CA ALA A 92 -5.05 4.39 10.19
C ALA A 92 -4.28 5.12 9.07
N ALA A 93 -3.29 4.45 8.48
CA ALA A 93 -2.53 4.98 7.36
C ALA A 93 -3.41 5.23 6.13
N LEU A 94 -4.22 4.25 5.70
CA LEU A 94 -5.15 4.41 4.57
C LEU A 94 -6.16 5.52 4.82
N LEU A 95 -6.78 5.56 6.01
CA LEU A 95 -7.73 6.61 6.37
C LEU A 95 -7.09 8.00 6.33
N THR A 96 -5.84 8.12 6.78
CA THR A 96 -5.11 9.39 6.78
C THR A 96 -4.79 9.83 5.35
N LEU A 97 -4.32 8.91 4.50
CA LEU A 97 -4.03 9.17 3.09
C LEU A 97 -5.28 9.67 2.34
N PHE A 98 -6.40 8.96 2.47
CA PHE A 98 -7.65 9.30 1.77
C PHE A 98 -8.40 10.48 2.37
N LYS A 99 -8.22 10.80 3.66
CA LYS A 99 -8.76 12.02 4.26
C LYS A 99 -8.09 13.28 3.72
N LYS A 100 -6.78 13.23 3.43
CA LYS A 100 -6.02 14.35 2.88
C LYS A 100 -6.27 14.55 1.38
N ASN A 101 -6.64 13.49 0.67
CA ASN A 101 -6.86 13.49 -0.77
C ASN A 101 -8.32 13.13 -1.17
N PRO A 102 -9.32 13.97 -0.85
CA PRO A 102 -10.70 13.70 -1.26
C PRO A 102 -10.88 13.59 -2.78
N ASP A 103 -9.97 14.18 -3.58
CA ASP A 103 -10.07 14.31 -5.05
C ASP A 103 -9.08 13.48 -5.87
N THR A 104 -8.32 12.54 -5.28
CA THR A 104 -7.44 11.64 -6.09
C THR A 104 -8.19 10.48 -6.73
N LYS A 105 -9.31 10.77 -7.39
CA LYS A 105 -9.80 9.90 -8.47
C LYS A 105 -9.01 10.26 -9.73
N SER A 106 -8.49 9.25 -10.42
CA SER A 106 -7.85 9.32 -11.75
C SER A 106 -6.43 9.89 -11.81
N LYS A 107 -5.41 9.06 -11.52
CA LYS A 107 -4.23 8.94 -12.39
C LYS A 107 -3.75 7.50 -12.45
N GLN A 108 -4.51 6.65 -13.15
CA GLN A 108 -3.91 5.48 -13.78
C GLN A 108 -2.99 6.02 -14.89
N ASN A 109 -1.69 6.14 -14.61
CA ASN A 109 -0.67 6.32 -15.63
C ASN A 109 -0.60 5.03 -16.46
N LYS A 110 -1.52 4.89 -17.43
CA LYS A 110 -1.38 3.89 -18.48
C LYS A 110 -0.28 4.37 -19.43
N PRO A 111 0.81 3.61 -19.63
CA PRO A 111 1.79 3.96 -20.65
C PRO A 111 1.08 3.95 -22.01
N LYS A 112 1.10 5.09 -22.71
CA LYS A 112 0.65 5.17 -24.11
C LYS A 112 1.69 4.49 -25.00
N LEU A 113 1.54 3.19 -25.19
CA LEU A 113 2.28 2.47 -26.23
C LEU A 113 1.57 2.72 -27.56
N TRP A 114 2.28 3.32 -28.51
CA TRP A 114 1.80 3.49 -29.88
C TRP A 114 2.47 2.42 -30.75
N ILE A 115 1.66 1.66 -31.49
CA ILE A 115 2.16 0.74 -32.51
C ILE A 115 2.44 1.58 -33.77
N VAL A 116 3.69 1.64 -34.19
CA VAL A 116 4.09 2.22 -35.47
C VAL A 116 3.81 1.19 -36.56
N LYS A 117 3.04 1.59 -37.59
CA LYS A 117 2.79 0.78 -38.79
C LYS A 117 3.90 0.95 -39.82
#